data_AF-A0A5K1DYC7-F1
#
_entry.id   AF-A0A5K1DYC7-F1
#
_cell.length_a   1.000
_cell.length_b   1.000
_cell.length_c   1.000
_cell.angle_alpha   90.00
_cell.angle_beta   90.00
_cell.angle_gamma   90.00
#
_symmetry.space_group_name_H-M   'P 1'
#
loop_
_entity.id
_entity.type
_entity.pdbx_description
1 polymer ?
#
loop_
_entity_poly.entity_id
_entity_poly.type
_entity_poly.pdbx_seq_one_letter_code
_entity_poly.pdbx_strand_id
1 'polypeptide(L)' 'MQGLKLERCINSTTCLPRAPVTVRVKRGISANVYLDNAAYWSFIYKKFNVTPVDMESAAVALICL' A
#
# COMPACT_ATOMS: atom_id res chain seq x y z
N MET A 1 9.12 0.90 10.96
CA MET A 1 7.79 0.81 11.64
C MET A 1 7.29 -0.62 11.77
N GLN A 2 8.16 -1.60 12.05
CA GLN A 2 7.70 -2.94 12.45
C GLN A 2 7.41 -2.91 13.95
N GLY A 3 6.26 -3.43 14.38
CA GLY A 3 5.90 -3.55 15.80
C GLY A 3 4.97 -2.45 16.36
N LEU A 4 4.46 -1.53 15.54
CA LEU A 4 3.41 -0.61 15.98
C LEU A 4 2.10 -1.38 16.14
N LYS A 5 1.59 -1.48 17.37
CA LYS A 5 0.29 -2.10 17.65
C LYS A 5 -0.80 -1.10 17.32
N LEU A 6 -1.52 -1.35 16.23
CA LEU A 6 -2.69 -0.54 15.86
C LEU A 6 -3.94 -1.13 16.51
N GLU A 7 -4.70 -0.29 17.20
CA GLU A 7 -5.94 -0.71 17.83
C GLU A 7 -7.01 -1.03 16.78
N ARG A 8 -7.84 -2.02 17.08
CA ARG A 8 -8.93 -2.45 16.18
C ARG A 8 -10.15 -1.54 16.26
N CYS A 9 -10.36 -0.93 17.42
CA CYS A 9 -11.56 -0.21 17.78
C CYS A 9 -11.17 1.17 18.30
N ILE A 10 -11.92 2.19 17.90
CA ILE A 10 -11.78 3.53 18.48
C ILE A 10 -12.76 3.76 19.64
N ASN A 11 -13.82 2.96 19.71
CA ASN A 11 -14.80 2.91 20.81
C ASN A 11 -15.53 1.54 20.80
N SER A 12 -16.54 1.35 21.65
CA SER A 12 -17.23 0.05 21.79
C SER A 12 -18.02 -0.43 20.56
N THR A 13 -18.40 0.48 19.65
CA THR A 13 -19.26 0.15 18.48
C THR A 13 -18.52 0.27 17.15
N THR A 14 -17.48 1.10 17.08
CA THR A 14 -16.73 1.40 15.87
C THR A 14 -15.41 0.63 15.88
N CYS A 15 -15.45 -0.57 15.28
CA CYS A 15 -14.32 -1.48 15.16
C CYS A 15 -14.14 -1.98 13.74
N LEU A 16 -12.89 -2.19 13.33
CA LEU A 16 -12.58 -2.93 12.11
C LEU A 16 -12.86 -4.43 12.29
N PRO A 17 -13.21 -5.17 11.20
CA PRO A 17 -13.39 -6.63 11.25
C PRO A 17 -12.12 -7.37 11.71
N ARG A 18 -10.94 -6.80 11.45
CA ARG A 18 -9.63 -7.34 11.85
C ARG A 18 -8.75 -6.21 12.36
N ALA A 19 -7.82 -6.54 13.25
CA ALA A 19 -6.84 -5.56 13.71
C ALA A 19 -5.94 -5.14 12.52
N PRO A 20 -5.75 -3.83 12.30
CA PRO A 20 -4.89 -3.35 11.23
C PRO A 20 -3.43 -3.72 11.49
N VAL A 21 -2.68 -3.99 10.41
CA VAL A 21 -1.28 -4.40 10.46
C VAL A 21 -0.43 -3.46 9.62
N THR A 22 0.79 -3.19 10.07
CA THR A 22 1.77 -2.45 9.29
C THR A 22 2.76 -3.42 8.64
N VAL A 23 2.90 -3.33 7.33
CA VAL A 23 3.86 -4.14 6.58
C VAL A 23 4.80 -3.20 5.82
N ARG A 24 6.10 -3.42 5.98
CA ARG A 24 7.10 -2.75 5.14
C ARG A 24 7.36 -3.61 3.91
N VAL A 25 7.15 -3.04 2.75
CA VAL A 25 7.43 -3.68 1.46
C VAL A 25 8.83 -3.33 0.96
N LYS A 26 9.39 -4.15 0.06
CA LYS A 26 10.71 -3.91 -0.52
C LYS A 26 10.70 -2.85 -1.62
N ARG A 27 9.64 -2.82 -2.43
CA ARG A 27 9.50 -1.95 -3.60
C ARG A 27 8.06 -1.51 -3.75
N GLY A 28 7.86 -0.24 -4.13
CA GLY A 28 6.58 0.35 -4.52
C GLY A 28 6.80 1.26 -5.72
N ILE A 29 5.74 1.49 -6.49
CA ILE A 29 5.75 2.38 -7.66
C ILE A 29 4.52 3.27 -7.62
N SER A 30 4.55 4.37 -8.37
CA SER A 30 3.37 5.18 -8.63
C SER A 30 2.97 5.13 -10.10
N ALA A 31 1.68 5.21 -10.36
CA ALA A 31 1.10 5.27 -11.70
C ALA A 31 -0.04 6.29 -11.74
N ASN A 32 -0.17 7.05 -12.83
CA ASN A 32 -1.25 8.02 -13.01
C ASN A 32 -2.63 7.38 -13.32
N VAL A 33 -2.79 6.08 -13.07
CA VAL A 33 -4.02 5.31 -13.33
C VAL A 33 -4.39 4.52 -12.08
N TYR A 34 -5.68 4.48 -11.77
CA TYR A 34 -6.20 3.62 -10.71
C TYR A 34 -6.19 2.16 -11.19
N LEU A 35 -5.55 1.27 -10.42
CA LEU A 35 -5.39 -0.13 -10.78
C LEU A 35 -6.48 -1.01 -10.16
N ASP A 36 -7.58 -1.17 -10.89
CA ASP A 36 -8.63 -2.15 -10.58
C ASP A 36 -8.77 -3.20 -11.68
N ASN A 37 -7.64 -3.83 -12.02
CA ASN A 37 -7.61 -4.92 -12.98
C ASN A 37 -6.62 -5.99 -12.50
N ALA A 38 -7.15 -7.15 -12.10
CA ALA A 38 -6.35 -8.22 -11.52
C ALA A 38 -5.27 -8.77 -12.49
N ALA A 39 -5.56 -8.81 -13.80
CA ALA A 39 -4.61 -9.29 -14.80
C ALA A 39 -3.44 -8.30 -14.98
N TYR A 40 -3.75 -7.01 -15.07
CA TYR A 40 -2.74 -5.96 -15.19
C TYR A 40 -1.92 -5.81 -13.91
N TRP A 41 -2.56 -5.91 -12.74
CA TRP A 41 -1.86 -6.01 -11.46
C TRP A 41 -0.87 -7.17 -11.42
N SER A 42 -1.31 -8.37 -11.84
CA SER A 42 -0.45 -9.55 -11.89
C SER A 42 0.73 -9.38 -12.84
N PHE A 43 0.53 -8.69 -13.96
CA PHE A 43 1.59 -8.32 -14.88
C PHE A 43 2.62 -7.40 -14.20
N ILE A 44 2.16 -6.31 -13.57
CA ILE A 44 3.03 -5.35 -12.87
C ILE A 44 3.83 -6.03 -11.76
N TYR A 45 3.17 -6.83 -10.93
CA TYR A 45 3.81 -7.60 -9.86
C TYR A 45 4.93 -8.49 -10.42
N LYS A 46 4.64 -9.28 -11.47
CA LYS A 46 5.63 -10.18 -12.08
C LYS A 46 6.77 -9.43 -12.77
N LYS A 47 6.50 -8.27 -13.37
CA LYS A 47 7.51 -7.50 -14.12
C LYS A 47 8.45 -6.71 -13.22
N PHE A 48 7.93 -6.06 -12.19
CA PHE A 48 8.72 -5.14 -11.37
C PHE A 48 9.00 -5.66 -9.95
N ASN A 49 8.36 -6.76 -9.54
CA ASN A 49 8.42 -7.29 -8.18
C ASN A 49 8.04 -6.23 -7.13
N VAL A 50 6.91 -5.56 -7.39
CA VAL A 50 6.35 -4.46 -6.58
C VAL A 50 5.00 -4.89 -6.01
N THR A 51 4.70 -4.45 -4.79
CA THR A 51 3.46 -4.86 -4.10
C THR A 51 2.45 -3.74 -3.87
N PRO A 52 2.81 -2.47 -3.64
CA PRO A 52 1.87 -1.37 -3.78
C PRO A 52 2.08 -0.64 -5.10
N VAL A 53 0.97 -0.22 -5.69
CA VAL A 53 0.95 0.82 -6.72
C VAL A 53 0.02 1.89 -6.22
N ASP A 54 0.57 3.06 -5.96
CA ASP A 54 -0.20 4.27 -5.64
C ASP A 54 -0.14 5.25 -6.81
N MET A 55 -0.58 6.50 -6.63
CA MET A 55 -0.66 7.45 -7.74
C MET A 55 0.42 8.53 -7.71
N GLU A 56 1.01 8.84 -6.54
CA GLU A 56 1.84 10.04 -6.38
C GLU A 56 3.16 9.84 -5.62
N SER A 57 3.31 8.84 -4.74
CA SER A 57 4.45 8.77 -3.80
C SER A 57 5.82 8.79 -4.48
N ALA A 58 5.99 8.12 -5.61
CA ALA A 58 7.23 8.11 -6.38
C ALA A 58 7.49 9.45 -7.07
N ALA A 59 6.45 10.17 -7.50
CA ALA A 59 6.60 11.51 -8.07
C ALA A 59 7.01 12.52 -7.00
N VAL A 60 6.41 12.46 -5.80
CA VAL A 60 6.82 13.26 -4.65
C VAL A 60 8.27 12.95 -4.26
N ALA A 61 8.60 11.65 -4.15
CA ALA A 61 9.95 11.22 -3.83
C ALA A 61 10.99 11.70 -4.86
N LEU A 62 10.63 11.72 -6.16
CA LEU A 62 11.50 12.21 -7.22
C LEU A 62 11.89 13.69 -7.07
N ILE A 63 10.95 14.53 -6.62
CA ILE A 63 11.22 15.97 -6.39
C ILE A 63 11.99 16.21 -5.09
N CYS A 64 11.90 15.31 -4.12
CA CYS A 64 12.65 15.40 -2.86
C CYS A 64 14.11 14.92 -2.98
N LEU A 65 14.52 14.36 -4.12
CA LEU A 65 15.91 14.00 -4.42
C LEU A 65 16.72 15.22 -4.88
#